data_AF-A0A955D6Q7-F1
#
_entry.id   AF-A0A955D6Q7-F1
#
_cell.length_a   1.000
_cell.length_b   1.000
_cell.length_c   1.000
_cell.angle_alpha   90.00
_cell.angle_beta   90.00
_cell.angle_gamma   90.00
#
_symmetry.space_group_name_H-M   'P 1'
#
loop_
_entity.id
_entity.type
_entity.pdbx_description
1 polymer ?
#
loop_
_entity_poly.entity_id
_entity_poly.type
_entity_poly.pdbx_seq_one_letter_code
_entity_poly.pdbx_strand_id
1 'polypeptide(L)'
;MTVRTCASAAIAAAAVLGIGAMSAADVVPFVGLPAQSTENLGNFSGTAEYNWIADDMGQLVITITNDSMPDLGGYLTGFMFRIVSIDPGASASLTATPDYPSFENATGDAPPYGAGFQGGAALGGDWTGGGSPNGGIPSGATGIFTFAVAASDAEFLSARDFINGGSFPYGFVVRFKGFDNGGSDKVPAGATICCTGDLDCDGDIDGRDLGFLLGQWGPNLGGTGDLNGDGVVNGADVGLLLGNWGFCPSAN
;
A
#
# COMPACT_ATOMS: atom_id res chain seq x y z
N MET A 1 -26.97 -63.92 -8.92
CA MET A 1 -27.07 -63.45 -7.52
C MET A 1 -25.81 -62.63 -7.26
N THR A 2 -25.90 -61.33 -7.52
CA THR A 2 -24.73 -60.45 -7.68
C THR A 2 -24.39 -59.82 -6.34
N VAL A 3 -23.18 -60.08 -5.84
CA VAL A 3 -22.67 -59.60 -4.55
C VAL A 3 -22.36 -58.10 -4.67
N ARG A 4 -22.97 -57.29 -3.80
CA ARG A 4 -22.66 -55.87 -3.62
C ARG A 4 -21.58 -55.73 -2.55
N THR A 5 -20.40 -55.26 -2.92
CA THR A 5 -19.36 -54.80 -1.98
C THR A 5 -19.51 -53.30 -1.73
N CYS A 6 -19.83 -52.93 -0.49
CA CYS A 6 -19.81 -51.54 -0.02
C CYS A 6 -18.37 -51.10 0.23
N ALA A 7 -17.95 -49.98 -0.37
CA ALA A 7 -16.69 -49.33 -0.07
C ALA A 7 -16.82 -48.51 1.23
N SER A 8 -15.95 -48.79 2.21
CA SER A 8 -15.82 -48.01 3.44
C SER A 8 -15.05 -46.72 3.15
N ALA A 9 -15.69 -45.58 3.39
CA ALA A 9 -15.04 -44.27 3.35
C ALA A 9 -14.24 -44.04 4.64
N ALA A 10 -12.93 -43.82 4.50
CA ALA A 10 -12.08 -43.38 5.59
C ALA A 10 -12.23 -41.86 5.77
N ILE A 11 -12.74 -41.45 6.94
CA ILE A 11 -12.82 -40.04 7.34
C ILE A 11 -11.44 -39.67 7.91
N ALA A 12 -10.69 -38.84 7.20
CA ALA A 12 -9.47 -38.22 7.72
C ALA A 12 -9.87 -37.07 8.66
N ALA A 13 -9.56 -37.21 9.95
CA ALA A 13 -9.70 -36.15 10.93
C ALA A 13 -8.56 -35.13 10.73
N ALA A 14 -8.92 -33.90 10.37
CA ALA A 14 -7.97 -32.78 10.35
C ALA A 14 -7.65 -32.36 11.79
N ALA A 15 -6.38 -32.44 12.17
CA ALA A 15 -5.90 -31.91 13.43
C ALA A 15 -5.89 -30.39 13.36
N VAL A 16 -6.79 -29.75 14.10
CA VAL A 16 -6.73 -28.31 14.38
C VAL A 16 -5.62 -28.10 15.41
N LEU A 17 -4.43 -27.74 14.94
CA LEU A 17 -3.36 -27.20 15.78
C LEU A 17 -3.67 -25.73 16.10
N GLY A 18 -3.37 -25.35 17.33
CA GLY A 18 -3.96 -24.22 18.04
C GLY A 18 -3.79 -22.87 17.37
N ILE A 19 -4.84 -22.07 17.48
CA ILE A 19 -4.84 -20.65 17.16
C ILE A 19 -4.08 -19.97 18.32
N GLY A 20 -2.77 -19.78 18.15
CA GLY A 20 -2.07 -18.74 18.88
C GLY A 20 -2.77 -17.41 18.57
N ALA A 21 -2.90 -16.52 19.56
CA ALA A 21 -3.48 -15.21 19.35
C ALA A 21 -2.78 -14.54 18.16
N MET A 22 -3.47 -14.41 17.03
CA MET A 22 -2.96 -13.73 15.85
C MET A 22 -2.73 -12.28 16.29
N SER A 23 -1.49 -11.81 16.22
CA SER A 23 -1.22 -10.38 16.22
C SER A 23 -2.09 -9.78 15.12
N ALA A 24 -2.83 -8.71 15.42
CA ALA A 24 -3.56 -8.00 14.38
C ALA A 24 -2.57 -7.63 13.28
N ALA A 25 -2.87 -7.97 12.03
CA ALA A 25 -2.04 -7.58 10.90
C ALA A 25 -1.91 -6.05 10.90
N ASP A 26 -0.69 -5.54 10.74
CA ASP A 26 -0.44 -4.11 10.63
C ASP A 26 -0.89 -3.69 9.22
N VAL A 27 -1.84 -2.76 9.15
CA VAL A 27 -2.40 -2.25 7.88
C VAL A 27 -2.04 -0.78 7.75
N VAL A 28 -1.28 -0.45 6.71
CA VAL A 28 -0.84 0.91 6.41
C VAL A 28 -1.47 1.38 5.10
N PRO A 29 -2.36 2.39 5.13
CA PRO A 29 -2.81 3.06 3.92
C PRO A 29 -1.67 3.88 3.30
N PHE A 30 -1.73 4.07 1.99
CA PHE A 30 -0.82 4.91 1.25
C PHE A 30 -1.50 5.51 0.01
N VAL A 31 -1.00 6.66 -0.41
CA VAL A 31 -1.52 7.39 -1.57
C VAL A 31 -0.40 7.80 -2.50
N GLY A 32 -0.73 8.01 -3.78
CA GLY A 32 0.17 8.61 -4.74
C GLY A 32 0.50 10.05 -4.36
N LEU A 33 1.68 10.50 -4.76
CA LEU A 33 2.12 11.90 -4.65
C LEU A 33 2.22 12.51 -6.06
N PRO A 34 1.11 12.98 -6.68
CA PRO A 34 1.12 13.48 -8.06
C PRO A 34 2.09 14.65 -8.28
N ALA A 35 2.30 15.50 -7.27
CA ALA A 35 3.29 16.59 -7.35
C ALA A 35 4.74 16.11 -7.51
N GLN A 36 5.04 14.85 -7.16
CA GLN A 36 6.34 14.19 -7.30
C GLN A 36 6.38 13.19 -8.46
N SER A 37 5.29 13.12 -9.23
CA SER A 37 5.21 12.29 -10.42
C SER A 37 6.06 12.82 -11.58
N THR A 38 6.28 11.99 -12.58
CA THR A 38 7.05 12.39 -13.77
C THR A 38 6.28 13.30 -14.70
N GLU A 39 4.97 13.09 -14.85
CA GLU A 39 4.14 13.77 -15.87
C GLU A 39 2.80 14.30 -15.31
N ASN A 40 2.50 14.05 -14.04
CA ASN A 40 1.28 14.50 -13.36
C ASN A 40 -0.01 14.06 -14.06
N LEU A 41 -0.06 12.79 -14.44
CA LEU A 41 -1.20 12.15 -15.14
C LEU A 41 -1.87 11.09 -14.28
N GLY A 42 -1.08 10.24 -13.61
CA GLY A 42 -1.58 9.10 -12.85
C GLY A 42 -1.85 9.43 -11.39
N ASN A 43 -2.82 8.74 -10.78
CA ASN A 43 -3.00 8.73 -9.33
C ASN A 43 -3.43 7.35 -8.82
N PHE A 44 -3.17 7.07 -7.55
CA PHE A 44 -3.56 5.84 -6.89
C PHE A 44 -3.70 6.01 -5.38
N SER A 45 -4.36 5.03 -4.79
CA SER A 45 -4.44 4.78 -3.36
C SER A 45 -4.31 3.29 -3.10
N GLY A 46 -3.94 2.92 -1.89
CA GLY A 46 -3.81 1.52 -1.53
C GLY A 46 -3.62 1.27 -0.05
N THR A 47 -3.53 0.01 0.29
CA THR A 47 -3.21 -0.48 1.63
C THR A 47 -2.16 -1.58 1.54
N ALA A 48 -1.17 -1.52 2.42
CA ALA A 48 -0.26 -2.61 2.70
C ALA A 48 -0.69 -3.30 3.99
N GLU A 49 -0.79 -4.62 3.96
CA GLU A 49 -1.01 -5.45 5.13
C GLU A 49 0.16 -6.42 5.25
N TYR A 50 0.86 -6.40 6.39
CA TYR A 50 1.95 -7.32 6.64
C TYR A 50 1.63 -8.23 7.82
N ASN A 51 1.89 -9.53 7.61
CA ASN A 51 1.76 -10.55 8.63
C ASN A 51 3.01 -11.43 8.63
N TRP A 52 3.72 -11.44 9.77
CA TRP A 52 4.75 -12.43 10.01
C TRP A 52 4.14 -13.84 10.09
N ILE A 53 4.83 -14.83 9.53
CA ILE A 53 4.34 -16.22 9.50
C ILE A 53 5.15 -17.07 10.48
N ALA A 54 6.45 -17.24 10.21
CA ALA A 54 7.37 -18.05 11.00
C ALA A 54 8.81 -17.82 10.51
N ASP A 55 9.78 -17.97 11.40
CA ASP A 55 11.21 -17.82 11.09
C ASP A 55 11.47 -16.51 10.33
N ASP A 56 12.24 -16.59 9.24
CA ASP A 56 12.61 -15.48 8.37
C ASP A 56 11.51 -15.16 7.31
N MET A 57 10.27 -15.64 7.50
CA MET A 57 9.19 -15.49 6.52
C MET A 57 8.01 -14.66 7.01
N GLY A 58 7.56 -13.76 6.14
CA GLY A 58 6.31 -13.02 6.27
C GLY A 58 5.49 -13.02 4.98
N GLN A 59 4.30 -12.47 5.07
CA GLN A 59 3.42 -12.22 3.93
C GLN A 59 3.04 -10.75 3.89
N LEU A 60 3.20 -10.15 2.72
CA LEU A 60 2.74 -8.81 2.43
C LEU A 60 1.58 -8.89 1.43
N VAL A 61 0.47 -8.24 1.74
CA VAL A 61 -0.64 -8.05 0.81
C VAL A 61 -0.73 -6.57 0.46
N ILE A 62 -0.62 -6.27 -0.82
CA ILE A 62 -0.84 -4.92 -1.37
C ILE A 62 -2.19 -4.92 -2.08
N THR A 63 -3.09 -4.07 -1.63
CA THR A 63 -4.32 -3.71 -2.35
C THR A 63 -4.12 -2.32 -2.92
N ILE A 64 -4.28 -2.14 -4.23
CA ILE A 64 -4.02 -0.87 -4.91
C ILE A 64 -5.11 -0.55 -5.93
N THR A 65 -5.59 0.69 -5.89
CA THR A 65 -6.62 1.23 -6.78
C THR A 65 -6.01 2.24 -7.72
N ASN A 66 -6.36 2.17 -9.00
CA ASN A 66 -6.02 3.21 -9.96
C ASN A 66 -7.05 4.35 -9.88
N ASP A 67 -6.66 5.47 -9.28
CA ASP A 67 -7.52 6.65 -9.07
C ASP A 67 -7.32 7.72 -10.14
N SER A 68 -6.61 7.41 -11.22
CA SER A 68 -6.44 8.31 -12.37
C SER A 68 -7.80 8.70 -12.94
N MET A 69 -7.95 9.93 -13.43
CA MET A 69 -9.22 10.38 -14.01
C MET A 69 -9.64 9.46 -15.17
N PRO A 70 -10.88 8.92 -15.18
CA PRO A 70 -11.33 7.98 -16.22
C PRO A 70 -11.20 8.52 -17.65
N ASP A 71 -11.38 9.84 -17.83
CA ASP A 71 -11.33 10.51 -19.13
C ASP A 71 -9.91 10.59 -19.74
N LEU A 72 -8.87 10.29 -18.96
CA LEU A 72 -7.49 10.25 -19.45
C LEU A 72 -7.12 8.87 -20.04
N GLY A 73 -7.96 7.86 -19.82
CA GLY A 73 -7.64 6.46 -20.16
C GLY A 73 -6.48 5.90 -19.34
N GLY A 74 -5.80 4.90 -19.88
CA GLY A 74 -4.60 4.31 -19.28
C GLY A 74 -4.83 3.31 -18.15
N TYR A 75 -3.71 2.72 -17.74
CA TYR A 75 -3.65 1.63 -16.78
C TYR A 75 -2.52 1.84 -15.78
N LEU A 76 -2.74 1.40 -14.55
CA LEU A 76 -1.64 1.05 -13.65
C LEU A 76 -1.03 -0.26 -14.15
N THR A 77 0.26 -0.23 -14.44
CA THR A 77 0.97 -1.31 -15.14
C THR A 77 2.12 -1.92 -14.36
N GLY A 78 2.45 -1.32 -13.22
CA GLY A 78 3.39 -1.90 -12.29
C GLY A 78 3.54 -1.05 -11.05
N PHE A 79 4.07 -1.65 -10.00
CA PHE A 79 4.56 -0.97 -8.81
C PHE A 79 5.78 -1.72 -8.28
N MET A 80 6.67 -1.00 -7.61
CA MET A 80 7.84 -1.54 -6.95
C MET A 80 7.96 -0.92 -5.57
N PHE A 81 8.48 -1.69 -4.63
CA PHE A 81 8.70 -1.25 -3.26
C PHE A 81 10.04 -1.69 -2.69
N ARG A 82 10.50 -0.93 -1.73
CA ARG A 82 11.68 -1.21 -0.91
C ARG A 82 11.25 -1.93 0.36
N ILE A 83 12.21 -2.59 0.98
CA ILE A 83 12.03 -3.16 2.32
C ILE A 83 13.01 -2.45 3.24
N VAL A 84 12.49 -1.66 4.18
CA VAL A 84 13.27 -1.03 5.24
C VAL A 84 13.52 -2.08 6.31
N SER A 85 14.59 -2.84 6.11
CA SER A 85 14.99 -3.96 6.97
C SER A 85 16.42 -3.80 7.42
N ILE A 86 16.76 -4.33 8.60
CA ILE A 86 18.15 -4.44 9.03
C ILE A 86 18.88 -5.57 8.27
N ASP A 87 18.14 -6.48 7.65
CA ASP A 87 18.67 -7.52 6.77
C ASP A 87 18.92 -6.96 5.35
N PRO A 88 20.19 -6.86 4.92
CA PRO A 88 20.51 -6.40 3.57
C PRO A 88 20.06 -7.38 2.47
N GLY A 89 19.73 -8.63 2.83
CA GLY A 89 19.21 -9.67 1.94
C GLY A 89 17.68 -9.75 1.88
N ALA A 90 16.96 -8.86 2.57
CA ALA A 90 15.50 -8.85 2.56
C ALA A 90 14.94 -8.81 1.13
N SER A 91 13.95 -9.64 0.85
CA SER A 91 13.34 -9.74 -0.48
C SER A 91 11.85 -10.03 -0.41
N ALA A 92 11.12 -9.64 -1.46
CA ALA A 92 9.72 -10.00 -1.61
C ALA A 92 9.47 -10.58 -3.01
N SER A 93 8.71 -11.67 -3.07
CA SER A 93 8.37 -12.37 -4.29
C SER A 93 6.87 -12.48 -4.47
N LEU A 94 6.36 -12.06 -5.64
CA LEU A 94 4.94 -12.15 -5.96
C LEU A 94 4.50 -13.63 -5.97
N THR A 95 3.47 -13.95 -5.18
CA THR A 95 2.90 -15.30 -5.05
C THR A 95 1.48 -15.40 -5.56
N ALA A 96 0.70 -14.31 -5.52
CA ALA A 96 -0.66 -14.29 -6.08
C ALA A 96 -1.06 -12.90 -6.60
N THR A 97 -1.79 -12.90 -7.72
CA THR A 97 -2.50 -11.74 -8.27
C THR A 97 -3.78 -12.23 -8.97
N PRO A 98 -4.83 -12.55 -8.20
CA PRO A 98 -5.99 -13.30 -8.71
C PRO A 98 -6.72 -12.58 -9.86
N ASP A 99 -6.78 -11.25 -9.81
CA ASP A 99 -7.51 -10.44 -10.77
C ASP A 99 -6.66 -10.00 -11.98
N TYR A 100 -5.33 -10.03 -11.85
CA TYR A 100 -4.40 -9.52 -12.87
C TYR A 100 -3.21 -10.47 -13.12
N PRO A 101 -3.43 -11.69 -13.64
CA PRO A 101 -2.41 -12.74 -13.81
C PRO A 101 -1.26 -12.39 -14.76
N SER A 102 -1.36 -11.30 -15.53
CA SER A 102 -0.28 -10.80 -16.38
C SER A 102 0.78 -10.00 -15.62
N PHE A 103 0.55 -9.70 -14.34
CA PHE A 103 1.56 -9.12 -13.47
C PHE A 103 2.52 -10.22 -12.99
N GLU A 104 3.80 -9.97 -13.16
CA GLU A 104 4.88 -10.83 -12.73
C GLU A 104 5.79 -10.06 -11.76
N ASN A 105 6.67 -10.79 -11.05
CA ASN A 105 7.58 -10.20 -10.08
C ASN A 105 8.48 -9.15 -10.73
N ALA A 106 8.58 -7.97 -10.12
CA ALA A 106 9.41 -6.86 -10.59
C ALA A 106 10.29 -6.34 -9.45
N THR A 107 11.61 -6.30 -9.66
CA THR A 107 12.60 -5.84 -8.68
C THR A 107 13.73 -5.09 -9.38
N GLY A 108 14.60 -4.44 -8.62
CA GLY A 108 15.78 -3.74 -9.13
C GLY A 108 15.61 -2.23 -9.20
N ASP A 109 15.85 -1.64 -10.37
CA ASP A 109 15.93 -0.19 -10.54
C ASP A 109 14.63 0.40 -11.06
N ALA A 110 14.19 1.49 -10.45
CA ALA A 110 12.96 2.18 -10.81
C ALA A 110 13.20 3.65 -11.20
N PRO A 111 13.88 3.94 -12.33
CA PRO A 111 14.12 5.31 -12.75
C PRO A 111 12.80 6.09 -12.94
N PRO A 112 12.71 7.36 -12.49
CA PRO A 112 13.79 8.20 -11.94
C PRO A 112 14.04 8.05 -10.42
N TYR A 113 13.33 7.17 -9.72
CA TYR A 113 13.34 7.04 -8.25
C TYR A 113 14.47 6.15 -7.68
N GLY A 114 15.49 5.90 -8.50
CA GLY A 114 16.72 5.23 -8.09
C GLY A 114 16.67 3.70 -8.13
N ALA A 115 17.67 3.10 -7.50
CA ALA A 115 17.95 1.66 -7.51
C ALA A 115 17.58 1.00 -6.18
N GLY A 116 17.41 -0.33 -6.14
CA GLY A 116 17.32 -1.11 -4.89
C GLY A 116 15.91 -1.32 -4.36
N PHE A 117 14.95 -1.60 -5.25
CA PHE A 117 13.62 -2.07 -4.89
C PHE A 117 13.62 -3.60 -4.82
N GLN A 118 13.34 -4.14 -3.63
CA GLN A 118 13.43 -5.56 -3.33
C GLN A 118 12.16 -6.37 -3.63
N GLY A 119 11.06 -5.69 -3.99
CA GLY A 119 9.79 -6.31 -4.33
C GLY A 119 8.96 -5.45 -5.28
N GLY A 120 7.96 -6.06 -5.90
CA GLY A 120 7.06 -5.37 -6.82
C GLY A 120 6.38 -6.30 -7.80
N ALA A 121 5.41 -5.76 -8.52
CA ALA A 121 4.72 -6.46 -9.58
C ALA A 121 4.55 -5.53 -10.79
N ALA A 122 4.84 -6.02 -11.98
CA ALA A 122 4.65 -5.28 -13.23
C ALA A 122 4.16 -6.20 -14.34
N LEU A 123 3.48 -5.64 -15.35
CA LEU A 123 3.09 -6.39 -16.54
C LEU A 123 4.32 -7.01 -17.20
N GLY A 124 4.37 -8.35 -17.24
CA GLY A 124 5.53 -9.10 -17.74
C GLY A 124 6.83 -8.85 -16.96
N GLY A 125 6.75 -8.37 -15.72
CA GLY A 125 7.90 -8.12 -14.84
C GLY A 125 8.75 -6.91 -15.23
N ASP A 126 8.31 -6.07 -16.17
CA ASP A 126 9.13 -4.99 -16.73
C ASP A 126 8.68 -3.58 -16.29
N TRP A 127 9.47 -2.99 -15.39
CA TRP A 127 9.31 -1.60 -14.96
C TRP A 127 9.64 -0.58 -16.07
N THR A 128 10.65 -0.87 -16.89
CA THR A 128 11.25 0.08 -17.82
C THR A 128 10.67 0.02 -19.24
N GLY A 129 9.95 -1.05 -19.57
CA GLY A 129 9.51 -1.36 -20.93
C GLY A 129 8.68 -0.27 -21.58
N GLY A 130 8.99 0.08 -22.83
CA GLY A 130 8.28 1.11 -23.62
C GLY A 130 6.90 0.67 -24.16
N GLY A 131 6.28 1.50 -25.00
CA GLY A 131 5.03 1.19 -25.73
C GLY A 131 3.73 1.44 -24.94
N SER A 132 2.60 1.33 -25.62
CA SER A 132 1.25 1.46 -25.05
C SER A 132 0.69 0.08 -24.68
N PRO A 133 0.62 -0.27 -23.38
CA PRO A 133 0.10 -1.57 -22.98
C PRO A 133 -1.42 -1.62 -23.18
N ASN A 134 -1.91 -2.78 -23.61
CA ASN A 134 -3.35 -3.07 -23.76
C ASN A 134 -3.95 -3.71 -22.48
N GLY A 135 -3.35 -3.46 -21.31
CA GLY A 135 -3.73 -4.11 -20.06
C GLY A 135 -3.09 -3.47 -18.85
N GLY A 136 -3.45 -3.99 -17.68
CA GLY A 136 -3.15 -3.41 -16.38
C GLY A 136 -4.44 -3.18 -15.59
N ILE A 137 -4.35 -2.44 -14.49
CA ILE A 137 -5.51 -2.06 -13.68
C ILE A 137 -6.11 -0.78 -14.27
N PRO A 138 -7.32 -0.83 -14.88
CA PRO A 138 -7.95 0.36 -15.46
C PRO A 138 -8.36 1.36 -14.37
N SER A 139 -8.60 2.61 -14.76
CA SER A 139 -9.12 3.65 -13.86
C SER A 139 -10.39 3.18 -13.12
N GLY A 140 -10.43 3.43 -11.81
CA GLY A 140 -11.49 3.04 -10.90
C GLY A 140 -11.48 1.57 -10.48
N ALA A 141 -10.54 0.75 -10.98
CA ALA A 141 -10.40 -0.63 -10.57
C ALA A 141 -9.30 -0.82 -9.53
N THR A 142 -9.45 -1.89 -8.75
CA THR A 142 -8.53 -2.29 -7.68
C THR A 142 -7.91 -3.64 -8.02
N GLY A 143 -6.63 -3.83 -7.70
CA GLY A 143 -5.94 -5.11 -7.76
C GLY A 143 -5.36 -5.50 -6.40
N ILE A 144 -5.30 -6.81 -6.16
CA ILE A 144 -4.73 -7.41 -4.96
C ILE A 144 -3.49 -8.22 -5.34
N PHE A 145 -2.40 -8.02 -4.61
CA PHE A 145 -1.12 -8.66 -4.84
C PHE A 145 -0.58 -9.21 -3.52
N THR A 146 -0.29 -10.51 -3.49
CA THR A 146 0.28 -11.19 -2.33
C THR A 146 1.73 -11.52 -2.59
N PHE A 147 2.60 -11.19 -1.64
CA PHE A 147 4.03 -11.44 -1.70
C PHE A 147 4.47 -12.32 -0.54
N ALA A 148 5.36 -13.26 -0.80
CA ALA A 148 6.17 -13.90 0.23
C ALA A 148 7.38 -13.01 0.50
N VAL A 149 7.56 -12.61 1.76
CA VAL A 149 8.68 -11.81 2.24
C VAL A 149 9.67 -12.73 2.93
N ALA A 150 10.95 -12.61 2.59
CA ALA A 150 12.04 -13.34 3.24
C ALA A 150 13.05 -12.33 3.80
N ALA A 151 13.22 -12.31 5.12
CA ALA A 151 14.16 -11.46 5.84
C ALA A 151 14.45 -12.04 7.24
N SER A 152 15.69 -12.00 7.69
CA SER A 152 16.10 -12.49 9.02
C SER A 152 15.52 -11.70 10.20
N ASP A 153 14.96 -10.52 9.92
CA ASP A 153 14.22 -9.67 10.85
C ASP A 153 12.71 -9.63 10.51
N ALA A 154 12.19 -10.60 9.75
CA ALA A 154 10.79 -10.62 9.31
C ALA A 154 9.76 -10.48 10.45
N GLU A 155 10.08 -10.94 11.67
CA GLU A 155 9.23 -10.79 12.86
C GLU A 155 9.10 -9.35 13.36
N PHE A 156 10.05 -8.48 13.00
CA PHE A 156 10.12 -7.07 13.41
C PHE A 156 9.63 -6.11 12.34
N LEU A 157 9.39 -6.58 11.12
CA LEU A 157 8.84 -5.76 10.05
C LEU A 157 7.37 -5.46 10.30
N SER A 158 6.96 -4.28 9.83
CA SER A 158 5.61 -3.75 9.83
C SER A 158 5.18 -3.44 8.39
N ALA A 159 3.90 -3.22 8.13
CA ALA A 159 3.46 -2.83 6.79
C ALA A 159 4.08 -1.48 6.35
N ARG A 160 4.44 -0.64 7.32
CA ARG A 160 5.13 0.64 7.09
C ARG A 160 6.48 0.47 6.41
N ASP A 161 7.22 -0.59 6.74
CA ASP A 161 8.58 -0.84 6.22
C ASP A 161 8.61 -1.15 4.71
N PHE A 162 7.44 -1.40 4.11
CA PHE A 162 7.27 -1.62 2.68
C PHE A 162 6.80 -0.37 1.92
N ILE A 163 6.36 0.67 2.63
CA ILE A 163 5.91 1.92 2.01
C ILE A 163 6.93 3.04 2.21
N ASN A 164 7.55 3.10 3.39
CA ASN A 164 8.55 4.11 3.71
C ASN A 164 9.86 3.86 2.95
N GLY A 165 10.52 4.94 2.55
CA GLY A 165 11.79 4.86 1.82
C GLY A 165 13.02 4.60 2.70
N GLY A 166 12.89 4.73 4.01
CA GLY A 166 14.01 4.69 4.94
C GLY A 166 15.02 5.78 4.60
N SER A 167 16.23 5.39 4.16
CA SER A 167 17.26 6.34 3.69
C SER A 167 17.02 6.87 2.27
N PHE A 168 16.05 6.30 1.54
CA PHE A 168 15.62 6.76 0.22
C PHE A 168 14.42 7.69 0.34
N PRO A 169 14.23 8.64 -0.59
CA PRO A 169 13.10 9.56 -0.56
C PRO A 169 11.75 8.85 -0.75
N TYR A 170 11.74 7.70 -1.43
CA TYR A 170 10.51 6.96 -1.74
C TYR A 170 10.75 5.46 -1.55
N GLY A 171 9.86 4.83 -0.79
CA GLY A 171 9.84 3.39 -0.57
C GLY A 171 8.98 2.65 -1.57
N PHE A 172 7.93 3.27 -2.08
CA PHE A 172 6.97 2.66 -2.99
C PHE A 172 6.76 3.55 -4.21
N VAL A 173 6.71 2.96 -5.40
CA VAL A 173 6.54 3.67 -6.68
C VAL A 173 5.59 2.91 -7.58
N VAL A 174 4.77 3.65 -8.32
CA VAL A 174 3.76 3.12 -9.23
C VAL A 174 4.00 3.64 -10.63
N ARG A 175 3.66 2.82 -11.61
CA ARG A 175 3.81 3.11 -13.03
C ARG A 175 2.47 3.06 -13.76
N PHE A 176 2.19 4.12 -14.50
CA PHE A 176 1.03 4.27 -15.37
C PHE A 176 1.43 4.37 -16.83
N LYS A 177 0.62 3.81 -17.72
CA LYS A 177 0.85 3.85 -19.17
C LYS A 177 -0.46 3.72 -19.94
N GLY A 178 -0.40 4.08 -21.22
CA GLY A 178 -1.52 3.86 -22.13
C GLY A 178 -2.62 4.90 -21.99
N PHE A 179 -2.28 6.08 -21.46
CA PHE A 179 -3.19 7.23 -21.47
C PHE A 179 -3.55 7.60 -22.92
N ASP A 180 -4.72 8.18 -23.12
CA ASP A 180 -5.27 8.50 -24.44
C ASP A 180 -4.42 9.50 -25.22
N ASN A 181 -3.67 10.35 -24.51
CA ASN A 181 -2.67 11.26 -25.09
C ASN A 181 -1.36 10.55 -25.50
N GLY A 182 -1.27 9.23 -25.34
CA GLY A 182 -0.07 8.42 -25.58
C GLY A 182 0.98 8.50 -24.46
N GLY A 183 0.66 9.18 -23.36
CA GLY A 183 1.55 9.43 -22.24
C GLY A 183 1.76 8.23 -21.33
N SER A 184 2.70 8.40 -20.41
CA SER A 184 2.97 7.51 -19.29
C SER A 184 3.31 8.33 -18.08
N ASP A 185 3.15 7.76 -16.89
CA ASP A 185 3.56 8.43 -15.66
C ASP A 185 4.20 7.43 -14.71
N LYS A 186 4.99 7.94 -13.79
CA LYS A 186 5.46 7.22 -12.62
C LYS A 186 5.22 8.13 -11.44
N VAL A 187 4.68 7.57 -10.36
CA VAL A 187 4.20 8.32 -9.21
C VAL A 187 4.73 7.61 -7.96
N PRO A 188 5.49 8.28 -7.09
CA PRO A 188 5.88 7.69 -5.82
C PRO A 188 4.70 7.70 -4.85
N ALA A 189 4.70 6.78 -3.88
CA ALA A 189 3.75 6.81 -2.79
C ALA A 189 4.34 7.56 -1.58
N GLY A 190 3.44 8.19 -0.84
CA GLY A 190 3.64 8.55 0.56
C GLY A 190 2.83 7.58 1.42
N ALA A 191 3.44 7.05 2.48
CA ALA A 191 2.68 6.30 3.45
C ALA A 191 1.74 7.27 4.16
N THR A 192 0.44 7.02 4.13
CA THR A 192 -0.51 7.87 4.83
C THR A 192 -0.14 7.84 6.32
N ILE A 193 0.40 8.96 6.80
CA ILE A 193 0.57 9.24 8.22
C ILE A 193 -0.35 10.41 8.44
N CYS A 194 -1.40 10.17 9.22
CA CYS A 194 -2.22 11.23 9.80
C CYS A 194 -1.28 12.04 10.69
N CYS A 195 -0.59 13.01 10.11
CA CYS A 195 0.21 13.90 10.90
C CYS A 195 -0.73 14.78 11.72
N THR A 196 -0.20 15.45 12.74
CA THR A 196 -1.04 16.27 13.62
C THR A 196 -1.79 17.34 12.82
N GLY A 197 -3.11 17.17 12.66
CA GLY A 197 -3.96 18.05 11.88
C GLY A 197 -4.52 17.45 10.60
N ASP A 198 -3.94 16.37 10.07
CA ASP A 198 -4.47 15.59 8.93
C ASP A 198 -5.39 14.51 9.49
N LEU A 199 -6.68 14.83 9.59
CA LEU A 199 -7.69 14.08 10.33
C LEU A 199 -8.36 13.00 9.50
N ASP A 200 -8.30 13.09 8.18
CA ASP A 200 -8.76 12.03 7.28
C ASP A 200 -7.62 11.30 6.55
N CYS A 201 -6.39 11.72 6.81
CA CYS A 201 -5.17 11.06 6.42
C CYS A 201 -4.98 11.06 4.89
N ASP A 202 -5.36 12.14 4.22
CA ASP A 202 -5.18 12.29 2.77
C ASP A 202 -3.80 12.86 2.38
N GLY A 203 -2.99 13.24 3.37
CA GLY A 203 -1.63 13.76 3.19
C GLY A 203 -1.58 15.28 3.04
N ASP A 204 -2.71 15.96 3.06
CA ASP A 204 -2.82 17.41 3.15
C ASP A 204 -3.53 17.79 4.47
N ILE A 205 -3.23 18.98 5.00
CA ILE A 205 -4.01 19.58 6.09
C ILE A 205 -4.80 20.73 5.50
N ASP A 206 -6.09 20.51 5.27
CA ASP A 206 -6.93 21.44 4.53
C ASP A 206 -8.33 21.68 5.14
N GLY A 207 -9.24 22.25 4.34
CA GLY A 207 -10.60 22.57 4.78
C GLY A 207 -11.44 21.35 5.16
N ARG A 208 -11.08 20.17 4.67
CA ARG A 208 -11.71 18.89 4.98
C ARG A 208 -11.37 18.45 6.40
N ASP A 209 -10.10 18.53 6.79
CA ASP A 209 -9.65 18.26 8.17
C ASP A 209 -10.26 19.24 9.15
N LEU A 210 -10.30 20.52 8.79
CA LEU A 210 -10.99 21.52 9.59
C LEU A 210 -12.47 21.17 9.76
N GLY A 211 -13.11 20.64 8.71
CA GLY A 211 -14.48 20.12 8.76
C GLY A 211 -14.63 18.95 9.75
N PHE A 212 -13.69 17.99 9.73
CA PHE A 212 -13.66 16.88 10.68
C PHE A 212 -13.46 17.37 12.12
N LEU A 213 -12.53 18.30 12.36
CA LEU A 213 -12.25 18.87 13.68
C LEU A 213 -13.49 19.59 14.24
N LEU A 214 -14.11 20.45 13.44
CA LEU A 214 -15.31 21.20 13.86
C LEU A 214 -16.51 20.28 14.08
N GLY A 215 -16.60 19.15 13.37
CA GLY A 215 -17.60 18.11 13.62
C GLY A 215 -17.45 17.42 14.97
N GLN A 216 -16.27 17.51 15.59
CA GLN A 216 -15.94 16.88 16.88
C GLN A 216 -15.86 17.88 18.04
N TRP A 217 -16.33 19.12 17.86
CA TRP A 217 -16.21 20.19 18.85
C TRP A 217 -16.77 19.84 20.23
N GLY A 218 -16.01 20.13 21.29
CA GLY A 218 -16.37 19.83 22.68
C GLY A 218 -15.58 18.66 23.26
N PRO A 219 -16.10 17.96 24.28
CA PRO A 219 -15.39 16.85 24.93
C PRO A 219 -14.97 15.78 23.92
N ASN A 220 -13.71 15.35 23.99
CA ASN A 220 -13.21 14.28 23.15
C ASN A 220 -13.84 12.93 23.58
N LEU A 221 -14.66 12.34 22.71
CA LEU A 221 -15.32 11.05 22.91
C LEU A 221 -14.64 9.93 22.11
N GLY A 222 -13.32 10.01 21.96
CA GLY A 222 -12.51 9.08 21.15
C GLY A 222 -12.39 9.48 19.68
N GLY A 223 -12.58 10.77 19.38
CA GLY A 223 -12.35 11.34 18.05
C GLY A 223 -10.90 11.77 17.84
N THR A 224 -10.58 12.13 16.60
CA THR A 224 -9.25 12.53 16.14
C THR A 224 -8.95 14.03 16.30
N GLY A 225 -9.96 14.86 16.59
CA GLY A 225 -9.85 16.32 16.60
C GLY A 225 -9.19 16.94 17.84
N ASP A 226 -8.87 16.16 18.86
CA ASP A 226 -8.16 16.60 20.08
C ASP A 226 -6.65 16.47 19.83
N LEU A 227 -6.09 17.49 19.19
CA LEU A 227 -4.72 17.51 18.68
C LEU A 227 -3.70 17.78 19.78
N ASN A 228 -4.10 18.46 20.86
CA ASN A 228 -3.23 18.74 22.00
C ASN A 228 -3.34 17.69 23.13
N GLY A 229 -4.33 16.79 23.09
CA GLY A 229 -4.54 15.71 24.05
C GLY A 229 -5.09 16.17 25.40
N ASP A 230 -5.75 17.33 25.46
CA ASP A 230 -6.32 17.88 26.70
C ASP A 230 -7.72 17.34 27.04
N GLY A 231 -8.28 16.51 26.15
CA GLY A 231 -9.58 15.88 26.30
C GLY A 231 -10.75 16.74 25.79
N VAL A 232 -10.51 17.89 25.16
CA VAL A 232 -11.55 18.79 24.62
C VAL A 232 -11.13 19.39 23.28
N VAL A 233 -11.85 19.05 22.21
CA VAL A 233 -11.70 19.69 20.89
C VAL A 233 -12.19 21.14 20.94
N ASN A 234 -11.27 22.09 20.84
CA ASN A 234 -11.57 23.51 20.95
C ASN A 234 -10.66 24.39 20.06
N GLY A 235 -10.63 25.70 20.35
CA GLY A 235 -9.84 26.66 19.57
C GLY A 235 -8.32 26.40 19.62
N ALA A 236 -7.83 25.70 20.65
CA ALA A 236 -6.43 25.27 20.73
C ALA A 236 -6.09 24.26 19.62
N ASP A 237 -6.97 23.29 19.37
CA ASP A 237 -6.79 22.28 18.31
C ASP A 237 -6.92 22.91 16.93
N VAL A 238 -7.86 23.85 16.75
CA VAL A 238 -7.92 24.66 15.51
C VAL A 238 -6.60 25.39 15.29
N GLY A 239 -6.02 25.96 16.35
CA GLY A 239 -4.72 26.62 16.27
C GLY A 239 -3.59 25.69 15.83
N LEU A 240 -3.61 24.43 16.30
CA LEU A 240 -2.64 23.41 15.88
C LEU A 240 -2.85 22.98 14.42
N LEU A 241 -4.10 22.72 14.01
CA LEU A 241 -4.45 22.35 12.63
C LEU A 241 -4.04 23.46 11.65
N LEU A 242 -4.44 24.71 11.92
CA LEU A 242 -4.07 25.85 11.08
C LEU A 242 -2.56 26.15 11.12
N GLY A 243 -1.88 25.82 12.21
CA GLY A 243 -0.42 25.93 12.33
C GLY A 243 0.33 24.99 11.40
N ASN A 244 -0.30 23.87 11.03
CA ASN A 244 0.25 22.84 10.16
C ASN A 244 -0.40 22.85 8.75
N TRP A 245 -1.14 23.90 8.40
CA TRP A 245 -1.90 23.96 7.14
C TRP A 245 -1.05 23.73 5.89
N GLY A 246 -1.59 22.95 4.96
CA GLY A 246 -0.96 22.58 3.70
C GLY A 246 -0.39 21.18 3.70
N PHE A 247 0.49 20.90 2.74
CA PHE A 247 1.04 19.56 2.54
C PHE A 247 1.72 19.05 3.79
N CYS A 248 1.29 17.87 4.23
CA CYS A 248 1.92 17.18 5.31
C CYS A 248 2.72 15.99 4.76
N PRO A 249 4.07 16.01 4.87
CA PRO A 249 4.85 14.87 4.46
C PRO A 249 4.42 13.67 5.30
N SER A 250 3.97 12.60 4.64
CA SER A 250 4.08 11.24 5.16
C SER A 250 5.42 11.12 5.86
N ALA A 251 5.45 10.88 7.17
CA ALA A 251 6.72 10.88 7.90
C ALA A 251 7.70 9.90 7.22
N ASN A 252 8.81 10.46 6.74
CA ASN A 252 9.97 9.69 6.28
C ASN A 252 10.59 8.94 7.46
#